data_AF-A0AA88YMJ1-F1
#
_entry.id   AF-A0AA88YMJ1-F1
#
_cell.length_a   1.000
_cell.length_b   1.000
_cell.length_c   1.000
_cell.angle_alpha   90.00
_cell.angle_beta   90.00
_cell.angle_gamma   90.00
#
_symmetry.space_group_name_H-M   'P 1'
#
loop_
_entity.id
_entity.type
_entity.pdbx_description
1 polymer ?
#
loop_
_entity_poly.entity_id
_entity_poly.type
_entity_poly.pdbx_seq_one_letter_code
_entity_poly.pdbx_strand_id
1 'polypeptide(L)'
;FSAAMACLGERKDLLEKIIISEKLNTHGVYVLRLCKDGAWKNVIVDDRFPCNDDGELMYNEGGHKILWPMLIQKAAAKLVGGYQHLNKGLIVEALAMLTGEPCDHMRLQSK
;
A
#
# COMPACT_ATOMS: atom_id res chain seq x y z
N PHE A 1 -0.52 -4.07 7.66
CA PHE A 1 -0.26 -3.24 6.47
C PHE A 1 -0.26 -1.73 6.77
N SER A 2 -1.28 -1.17 7.44
CA SER A 2 -1.39 0.27 7.71
C SER A 2 -0.19 0.89 8.43
N ALA A 3 0.41 0.20 9.40
CA ALA A 3 1.63 0.66 10.07
C ALA A 3 2.83 0.82 9.10
N ALA A 4 3.01 -0.12 8.17
CA ALA A 4 4.07 -0.02 7.15
C ALA A 4 3.82 1.17 6.20
N MET A 5 2.56 1.45 5.84
CA MET A 5 2.20 2.64 5.05
C MET A 5 2.47 3.93 5.82
N ALA A 6 2.21 3.98 7.13
CA ALA A 6 2.52 5.12 7.96
C ALA A 6 4.04 5.40 7.97
N CYS A 7 4.87 4.35 8.14
CA CYS A 7 6.32 4.47 8.02
C CYS A 7 6.77 4.95 6.63
N LEU A 8 6.10 4.50 5.56
CA LEU A 8 6.38 4.94 4.20
C LEU A 8 6.07 6.44 4.01
N GLY A 9 5.04 6.96 4.67
CA GLY A 9 4.66 8.38 4.62
C GLY A 9 5.78 9.34 5.05
N GLU A 10 6.69 8.89 5.92
CA GLU A 10 7.86 9.64 6.38
C GLU A 10 9.02 9.65 5.36
N ARG A 11 8.94 8.83 4.30
CA ARG A 11 10.02 8.62 3.32
C ARG A 11 9.54 8.85 1.89
N LYS A 12 9.56 10.12 1.47
CA LYS A 12 9.16 10.56 0.12
C LYS A 12 9.94 9.87 -1.00
N ASP A 13 11.23 9.60 -0.79
CA ASP A 13 12.10 8.92 -1.75
C ASP A 13 11.65 7.48 -2.05
N LEU A 14 11.03 6.81 -1.08
CA LEU A 14 10.45 5.48 -1.30
C LEU A 14 9.08 5.59 -1.97
N LEU A 15 8.32 6.64 -1.65
CA LEU A 15 7.01 6.88 -2.27
C LEU A 15 7.13 7.12 -3.78
N GLU A 16 8.11 7.91 -4.22
CA GLU A 16 8.41 8.17 -5.64
C GLU A 16 8.82 6.89 -6.39
N LYS A 17 9.50 5.95 -5.72
CA LYS A 17 9.84 4.65 -6.32
C LYS A 17 8.62 3.76 -6.52
N ILE A 18 7.62 3.87 -5.64
CA ILE A 18 6.40 3.06 -5.67
C ILE A 18 5.37 3.66 -6.63
N ILE A 19 5.19 4.98 -6.64
CA ILE A 19 4.14 5.64 -7.42
C ILE A 19 4.74 6.17 -8.72
N ILE A 20 4.58 5.40 -9.80
CA ILE A 20 5.08 5.81 -11.13
C ILE A 20 4.19 6.92 -11.71
N SER A 21 2.88 6.82 -11.50
CA SER A 21 1.91 7.82 -11.95
C SER A 21 1.68 8.88 -10.87
N GLU A 22 2.65 9.78 -10.69
CA GLU A 22 2.61 10.82 -9.65
C GLU A 22 1.50 11.87 -9.86
N LYS A 23 1.13 12.13 -11.11
CA LYS A 23 0.11 13.13 -11.45
C LYS A 23 -1.29 12.55 -11.40
N LEU A 24 -2.25 13.39 -10.99
CA LEU A 24 -3.67 13.05 -11.10
C LEU A 24 -4.01 12.72 -12.55
N ASN A 25 -4.50 11.50 -12.79
CA ASN A 25 -4.87 11.06 -14.11
C ASN A 25 -6.35 11.36 -14.33
N THR A 26 -6.69 12.12 -15.37
CA THR A 26 -8.08 12.43 -15.73
C THR A 26 -8.90 11.19 -16.11
N HIS A 27 -8.23 10.09 -16.45
CA HIS A 27 -8.85 8.80 -16.74
C HIS A 27 -8.95 7.89 -15.50
N GLY A 28 -8.47 8.33 -14.34
CA GLY A 28 -8.53 7.57 -13.08
C GLY A 28 -7.62 6.34 -13.04
N VAL A 29 -6.64 6.20 -13.94
CA VAL A 29 -5.75 5.04 -14.03
C VAL A 29 -4.35 5.37 -13.50
N TYR A 30 -3.83 4.54 -12.61
CA TYR A 30 -2.56 4.75 -11.93
C TYR A 30 -1.69 3.49 -12.01
N VAL A 31 -0.38 3.70 -12.20
CA VAL A 31 0.62 2.63 -12.17
C VAL A 31 1.43 2.75 -10.89
N LEU A 32 1.47 1.67 -10.13
CA LEU A 32 2.29 1.52 -8.94
C LEU A 32 3.28 0.39 -9.14
N ARG A 33 4.40 0.44 -8.42
CA ARG A 33 5.45 -0.56 -8.43
C ARG A 33 5.61 -1.12 -7.03
N LEU A 34 5.38 -2.41 -6.88
CA LEU A 34 5.49 -3.13 -5.61
C LEU A 34 6.38 -4.36 -5.78
N CYS A 35 7.11 -4.73 -4.75
CA CYS A 35 7.93 -5.92 -4.74
C CYS A 35 7.10 -7.11 -4.24
N LYS A 36 7.09 -8.21 -4.98
CA LYS A 36 6.47 -9.47 -4.52
C LYS A 36 7.45 -10.60 -4.79
N ASP A 37 7.77 -11.36 -3.75
CA ASP A 37 8.70 -12.49 -3.81
C ASP A 37 10.07 -12.10 -4.38
N GLY A 38 10.57 -10.91 -4.02
CA GLY A 38 11.85 -10.37 -4.48
C GLY A 38 11.84 -9.75 -5.89
N ALA A 39 10.70 -9.76 -6.58
CA ALA A 39 10.57 -9.17 -7.91
C ALA A 39 9.67 -7.94 -7.92
N TRP A 40 10.17 -6.84 -8.49
CA TRP A 40 9.39 -5.63 -8.73
C TRP A 40 8.34 -5.86 -9.82
N LYS A 41 7.08 -5.55 -9.51
CA LYS A 41 5.95 -5.68 -10.42
C LYS A 41 5.21 -4.36 -10.54
N ASN A 42 4.92 -3.96 -11.78
CA ASN A 42 4.05 -2.84 -12.04
C ASN A 42 2.59 -3.30 -11.94
N VAL A 43 1.80 -2.60 -11.14
CA VAL A 43 0.41 -2.87 -10.83
C VAL A 43 -0.41 -1.67 -11.29
N ILE A 44 -1.31 -1.93 -12.23
CA ILE A 44 -2.24 -0.91 -12.72
C ILE A 44 -3.52 -0.98 -11.89
N VAL A 45 -3.94 0.15 -11.34
CA VAL A 45 -5.17 0.28 -10.54
C VAL A 45 -5.95 1.50 -10.98
N ASP A 46 -7.27 1.43 -10.82
CA ASP A 46 -8.16 2.58 -10.98
C ASP A 46 -8.41 3.29 -9.62
N ASP A 47 -9.07 4.44 -9.65
CA ASP A 47 -9.43 5.29 -8.50
C ASP A 47 -10.78 4.96 -7.84
N ARG A 48 -11.41 3.82 -8.17
CA ARG A 48 -12.65 3.38 -7.50
C ARG A 48 -12.32 2.57 -6.26
N PHE A 49 -12.80 3.02 -5.10
CA PHE A 49 -12.55 2.35 -3.83
C PHE A 49 -13.87 1.85 -3.23
N PRO A 50 -13.84 0.73 -2.47
CA PRO A 50 -15.01 0.24 -1.77
C PRO A 50 -15.42 1.20 -0.64
N CYS A 51 -16.70 1.58 -0.64
CA CYS A 51 -17.32 2.40 0.39
C CYS A 51 -18.41 1.61 1.13
N ASN A 52 -18.70 2.01 2.37
CA ASN A 52 -19.88 1.55 3.10
C ASN A 52 -21.17 2.18 2.54
N ASP A 53 -22.32 1.80 3.09
CA ASP A 53 -23.63 2.30 2.67
C ASP A 53 -23.77 3.82 2.89
N ASP A 54 -23.01 4.38 3.84
CA ASP A 54 -22.92 5.81 4.13
C ASP A 54 -21.97 6.58 3.19
N GLY A 55 -21.32 5.88 2.24
CA GLY A 55 -20.39 6.45 1.26
C GLY A 55 -18.97 6.70 1.80
N GLU A 56 -18.66 6.24 3.01
CA GLU A 56 -17.35 6.33 3.64
C GLU A 56 -16.42 5.19 3.18
N LEU A 57 -15.13 5.47 3.10
CA LEU A 57 -14.13 4.49 2.63
C LEU A 57 -13.95 3.36 3.64
N MET A 58 -14.11 2.11 3.21
CA MET A 58 -14.06 0.94 4.12
C MET A 58 -12.66 0.62 4.68
N TYR A 59 -11.59 1.01 3.99
CA TYR A 59 -10.21 0.60 4.32
C TYR A 59 -9.27 1.77 4.62
N ASN A 60 -9.82 2.98 4.79
CA ASN A 60 -9.09 4.18 5.17
C ASN A 60 -9.92 5.02 6.14
N GLU A 61 -9.53 4.93 7.41
CA GLU A 61 -10.16 5.61 8.54
C GLU A 61 -9.62 7.04 8.74
N GLY A 62 -8.72 7.52 7.87
CA GLY A 62 -7.93 8.71 8.10
C GLY A 62 -8.61 10.05 7.79
N GLY A 63 -9.86 10.08 7.31
CA GLY A 63 -10.66 11.31 7.08
C GLY A 63 -10.10 12.35 6.09
N HIS A 64 -8.87 12.16 5.62
CA HIS A 64 -8.15 13.10 4.76
C HIS A 64 -8.14 12.62 3.31
N LYS A 65 -8.32 13.56 2.38
CA LYS A 65 -8.36 13.39 0.92
C LYS A 65 -6.99 13.06 0.32
N ILE A 66 -6.30 12.05 0.87
CA ILE A 66 -4.98 11.63 0.40
C ILE A 66 -5.16 10.36 -0.43
N LEU A 67 -4.88 10.46 -1.73
CA LEU A 67 -5.14 9.40 -2.70
C LEU A 67 -4.08 8.29 -2.68
N TRP A 68 -2.81 8.64 -2.43
CA TRP A 68 -1.71 7.70 -2.57
C TRP A 68 -1.77 6.47 -1.64
N PRO A 69 -2.20 6.56 -0.35
CA PRO A 69 -2.28 5.39 0.52
C PRO A 69 -3.31 4.40 0.00
N MET A 70 -4.43 4.93 -0.52
CA MET A 70 -5.51 4.14 -1.11
C MET A 70 -5.03 3.38 -2.35
N LEU A 71 -4.29 4.05 -3.24
CA LEU A 71 -3.74 3.43 -4.43
C LEU A 71 -2.75 2.31 -4.08
N ILE A 72 -1.85 2.53 -3.11
CA ILE A 72 -0.88 1.53 -2.65
C ILE A 72 -1.61 0.32 -2.05
N GLN A 73 -2.57 0.55 -1.15
CA GLN A 73 -3.33 -0.52 -0.53
C GLN A 73 -4.12 -1.32 -1.57
N LYS A 74 -4.71 -0.66 -2.56
CA LYS A 74 -5.41 -1.33 -3.68
C LYS A 74 -4.46 -2.14 -4.56
N ALA A 75 -3.29 -1.60 -4.88
CA ALA A 75 -2.27 -2.30 -5.66
C ALA A 75 -1.74 -3.55 -4.91
N ALA A 76 -1.51 -3.41 -3.61
CA ALA A 76 -1.12 -4.52 -2.75
C ALA A 76 -2.23 -5.59 -2.71
N ALA A 77 -3.49 -5.19 -2.49
CA ALA A 77 -4.65 -6.09 -2.52
C ALA A 77 -4.70 -6.87 -3.84
N LYS A 78 -4.53 -6.19 -4.97
CA LYS A 78 -4.51 -6.81 -6.30
C LYS A 78 -3.38 -7.84 -6.45
N LEU A 79 -2.21 -7.60 -5.87
CA LEU A 79 -1.09 -8.54 -5.90
C LEU A 79 -1.28 -9.76 -4.98
N VAL A 80 -1.93 -9.59 -3.84
CA VAL A 80 -2.16 -10.68 -2.87
C VAL A 80 -3.46 -11.45 -3.13
N GLY A 81 -4.33 -10.98 -4.02
CA GLY A 81 -5.59 -11.65 -4.37
C GLY A 81 -6.82 -11.15 -3.59
N GLY A 82 -6.76 -9.94 -3.03
CA GLY A 82 -7.91 -9.22 -2.45
C GLY A 82 -7.59 -8.52 -1.12
N TYR A 83 -8.45 -7.57 -0.72
CA TYR A 83 -8.28 -6.81 0.53
C TYR A 83 -8.29 -7.68 1.78
N GLN A 84 -9.04 -8.78 1.78
CA GLN A 84 -9.12 -9.73 2.90
C GLN A 84 -7.76 -10.37 3.25
N HIS A 85 -6.87 -10.48 2.27
CA HIS A 85 -5.54 -11.05 2.47
C HIS A 85 -4.54 -10.05 3.06
N LEU A 86 -4.79 -8.74 2.93
CA LEU A 86 -3.93 -7.71 3.51
C LEU A 86 -3.97 -7.66 5.03
N ASN A 87 -5.12 -8.01 5.63
CA ASN A 87 -5.29 -8.02 7.10
C ASN A 87 -4.62 -9.22 7.76
N LYS A 88 -4.26 -10.25 6.99
CA LYS A 88 -3.63 -11.48 7.52
C LYS A 88 -2.10 -11.45 7.49
N GLY A 89 -1.50 -10.49 6.77
CA GLY A 89 -0.05 -10.42 6.58
C GLY A 89 0.70 -9.78 7.74
N LEU A 90 1.96 -10.19 7.93
CA LEU A 90 2.87 -9.57 8.90
C LEU A 90 3.32 -8.19 8.40
N ILE A 91 3.66 -7.29 9.33
CA ILE A 91 4.22 -5.98 8.97
C ILE A 91 5.52 -6.11 8.15
N VAL A 92 6.30 -7.15 8.41
CA VAL A 92 7.56 -7.48 7.72
C VAL A 92 7.32 -7.69 6.23
N GLU A 93 6.26 -8.43 5.87
CA GLU A 93 5.91 -8.69 4.47
C GLU A 93 5.44 -7.41 3.77
N ALA A 94 4.68 -6.57 4.48
CA ALA A 94 4.25 -5.27 3.96
C ALA A 94 5.45 -4.34 3.72
N LEU A 95 6.40 -4.29 4.64
CA LEU A 95 7.63 -3.50 4.46
C LEU A 95 8.45 -4.01 3.29
N ALA A 96 8.71 -5.33 3.22
CA ALA A 96 9.44 -5.93 2.11
C ALA A 96 8.76 -5.68 0.76
N MET A 97 7.42 -5.66 0.72
CA MET A 97 6.67 -5.34 -0.49
C MET A 97 6.83 -3.88 -0.94
N LEU A 98 6.92 -2.95 0.00
CA LEU A 98 7.03 -1.51 -0.29
C LEU A 98 8.48 -1.10 -0.57
N THR A 99 9.45 -1.69 0.13
CA THR A 99 10.87 -1.32 0.02
C THR A 99 11.62 -2.17 -1.01
N GLY A 100 11.18 -3.42 -1.22
CA GLY A 100 11.93 -4.43 -1.96
C GLY A 100 13.12 -5.01 -1.21
N GLU A 101 13.30 -4.64 0.05
CA GLU A 101 14.45 -5.03 0.87
C GLU A 101 14.08 -6.16 1.85
N PRO A 102 15.04 -7.02 2.23
CA PRO A 102 14.83 -8.03 3.25
C PRO A 102 14.49 -7.36 4.60
N CYS A 103 13.44 -7.84 5.24
CA CYS A 103 12.96 -7.32 6.52
C CYS A 103 13.02 -8.44 7.58
N ASP A 104 13.40 -8.08 8.80
CA ASP A 104 13.44 -9.01 9.94
C ASP A 104 12.66 -8.43 11.13
N HIS A 105 12.28 -9.29 12.08
CA HIS A 105 11.57 -8.92 13.28
C HIS A 105 12.34 -9.38 14.52
N MET A 106 12.67 -8.44 15.38
CA MET A 106 13.37 -8.73 16.63
C MET A 106 12.41 -8.59 17.79
N ARG A 107 12.19 -9.69 18.53
CA ARG A 107 11.44 -9.65 19.77
C ARG A 107 12.32 -9.06 20.87
N LEU A 108 11.99 -7.86 21.32
CA LEU A 108 12.62 -7.28 22.50
C LEU A 108 12.19 -8.08 23.73
N GLN A 109 13.14 -8.59 24.51
CA GLN A 109 12.82 -9.24 25.77
C GLN A 109 12.35 -8.20 26.78
N SER A 110 11.17 -8.42 27.36
CA SER A 110 10.82 -7.73 28.60
C SER A 110 11.65 -8.35 29.71
N LYS A 111 12.35 -7.51 30.48
CA LYS A 111 12.80 -7.90 31.81
C LYS A 111 11.60 -8.23 32.70
#